data_AF-A0A6J4CYY7-F1
#
_entry.id   AF-A0A6J4CYY7-F1
#
_cell.length_a   1.000
_cell.length_b   1.000
_cell.length_c   1.000
_cell.angle_alpha   90.00
_cell.angle_beta   90.00
_cell.angle_gamma   90.00
#
_symmetry.space_group_name_H-M   'P 1'
#
loop_
_entity.id
_entity.type
_entity.pdbx_description
1 polymer ?
#
loop_
_entity_poly.entity_id
_entity_poly.type
_entity_poly.pdbx_seq_one_letter_code
_entity_poly.pdbx_strand_id
1 'polypeptide(L)'
;MNRLVLDSRFFLMWLVPIVASFFSVERSIHDYRYILRIGFYDLLLFYLFYSLLGLIKYPGLVKFLKNTMLILSLSLAFIDFFVSYYFYMDFTPSLVGTILTTNARESYEFLTSMVFPHAGLILGYVVFCVAFLYAVRFKLTLSYKANAYTLGVLIAMFSLHFARIVHFRGGIHGALTHIPPVPLIKEISAIYACLHDYASYASAVIKYKGFKPYTKDYLSTDKDSVPNVVLIIGESASKNFMGVYGYSVPDTPFLSSLQEREREIAKFIYL
;
A
#
# COMPACT_ATOMS: atom_id res chain seq x y z
N MET A 1 37.54 6.44 18.46
CA MET A 1 36.24 5.72 18.46
C MET A 1 35.16 6.69 18.00
N ASN A 2 34.43 6.35 16.92
CA ASN A 2 33.40 7.25 16.38
C ASN A 2 32.22 7.37 17.37
N ARG A 3 31.82 8.61 17.65
CA ARG A 3 30.59 8.91 18.41
C ARG A 3 29.40 8.76 17.47
N LEU A 4 28.28 8.23 17.96
CA LEU A 4 27.04 8.20 17.19
C LEU A 4 26.40 9.60 17.22
N VAL A 5 26.05 10.14 16.05
CA VAL A 5 25.42 11.46 15.93
C VAL A 5 24.05 11.31 15.29
N LEU A 6 23.01 11.48 16.11
CA LEU A 6 21.63 11.59 15.65
C LEU A 6 21.38 13.07 15.32
N ASP A 7 21.16 13.35 14.03
CA ASP A 7 20.96 14.70 13.51
C ASP A 7 19.47 14.95 13.18
N SER A 8 19.14 16.14 12.69
CA SER A 8 17.75 16.51 12.37
C SER A 8 17.06 15.57 11.37
N ARG A 9 17.81 14.86 10.51
CA ARG A 9 17.23 13.89 9.57
C ARG A 9 16.69 12.67 10.32
N PHE A 10 17.42 12.21 11.35
CA PHE A 10 16.97 11.12 12.20
C PHE A 10 15.64 11.47 12.88
N PHE A 11 15.57 12.64 13.52
CA PHE A 11 14.36 13.05 14.23
C PHE A 11 13.19 13.29 13.27
N LEU A 12 13.44 13.80 12.07
CA LEU A 12 12.40 13.98 11.07
C LEU A 12 11.86 12.65 10.54
N MET A 13 12.75 11.70 10.22
CA MET A 13 12.34 10.33 9.81
C MET A 13 11.56 9.61 10.91
N TRP A 14 11.89 9.85 12.17
CA TRP A 14 11.18 9.25 13.29
C TRP A 14 9.82 9.93 13.56
N LEU A 15 9.74 11.25 13.45
CA LEU A 15 8.54 12.01 13.82
C LEU A 15 7.43 11.93 12.76
N VAL A 16 7.78 12.03 11.47
CA VAL A 16 6.78 12.13 10.39
C VAL A 16 5.86 10.90 10.31
N PRO A 17 6.35 9.65 10.35
CA PRO A 17 5.48 8.47 10.33
C PRO A 17 4.59 8.37 11.57
N ILE A 18 5.06 8.81 12.74
CA ILE A 18 4.22 8.91 13.95
C ILE A 18 3.07 9.88 13.70
N VAL A 19 3.34 11.06 13.14
CA VAL A 19 2.30 12.04 12.81
C VAL A 19 1.33 11.48 11.77
N ALA A 20 1.83 10.85 10.70
CA ALA A 20 1.00 10.21 9.68
C ALA A 20 0.06 9.14 10.28
N SER A 21 0.52 8.39 11.27
CA SER A 21 -0.27 7.32 11.91
C SER A 21 -1.50 7.81 12.69
N PHE A 22 -1.57 9.09 13.05
CA PHE A 22 -2.80 9.66 13.63
C PHE A 22 -3.97 9.69 12.63
N PHE A 23 -3.69 9.51 11.34
CA PHE A 23 -4.67 9.56 10.26
C PHE A 23 -4.95 8.19 9.63
N SER A 24 -4.30 7.10 10.07
CA SER A 24 -4.46 5.76 9.49
C SER A 24 -5.86 5.19 9.72
N VAL A 25 -6.41 4.52 8.71
CA VAL A 25 -7.85 4.16 8.63
C VAL A 25 -8.18 2.88 9.39
N GLU A 26 -7.32 1.86 9.32
CA GLU A 26 -7.57 0.54 9.92
C GLU A 26 -7.79 0.57 11.46
N ARG A 27 -7.48 1.69 12.14
CA ARG A 27 -7.54 1.77 13.60
C ARG A 27 -8.05 3.10 14.17
N SER A 28 -9.01 3.72 13.50
CA SER A 28 -9.99 4.63 14.14
C SER A 28 -10.65 3.82 15.27
N ILE A 29 -10.37 3.97 16.58
CA ILE A 29 -10.43 5.17 17.44
C ILE A 29 -9.38 5.01 18.56
N HIS A 30 -8.43 5.94 18.71
CA HIS A 30 -7.59 6.15 19.91
C HIS A 30 -6.81 4.97 20.52
N ASP A 31 -6.35 3.97 19.77
CA ASP A 31 -5.35 3.04 20.33
C ASP A 31 -3.96 3.70 20.33
N TYR A 32 -3.71 4.55 21.34
CA TYR A 32 -2.39 5.14 21.59
C TYR A 32 -1.27 4.10 21.61
N ARG A 33 -1.58 2.83 21.92
CA ARG A 33 -0.63 1.71 21.86
C ARG A 33 -0.17 1.41 20.44
N TYR A 34 -0.98 1.66 19.41
CA TYR A 34 -0.56 1.54 18.02
C TYR A 34 0.48 2.61 17.64
N ILE A 35 0.20 3.88 17.97
CA ILE A 35 1.10 5.01 17.72
C ILE A 35 2.41 4.83 18.50
N LEU A 36 2.34 4.39 19.77
CA LEU A 36 3.52 4.06 20.56
C LEU A 36 4.34 2.90 19.95
N ARG A 37 3.67 1.90 19.38
CA ARG A 37 4.35 0.81 18.67
C ARG A 37 5.08 1.35 17.45
N ILE A 38 4.43 2.13 16.60
CA ILE A 38 5.07 2.79 15.44
C ILE A 38 6.29 3.58 15.91
N GLY A 39 6.11 4.46 16.90
CA GLY A 39 7.22 5.27 17.43
C GLY A 39 8.37 4.42 17.97
N PHE A 40 8.11 3.34 18.70
CA PHE A 40 9.15 2.43 19.18
C PHE A 40 9.87 1.71 18.03
N TYR A 41 9.11 1.16 17.09
CA TYR A 41 9.63 0.36 16.00
C TYR A 41 10.42 1.20 14.98
N ASP A 42 9.96 2.41 14.67
CA ASP A 42 10.69 3.40 13.86
C ASP A 42 11.94 3.88 14.58
N LEU A 43 11.85 4.13 15.89
CA LEU A 43 13.03 4.49 16.68
C LEU A 43 14.09 3.40 16.55
N LEU A 44 13.71 2.13 16.78
CA LEU A 44 14.61 0.99 16.66
C LEU A 44 15.21 0.87 15.25
N LEU A 45 14.39 0.97 14.21
CA LEU A 45 14.83 0.87 12.82
C LEU A 45 15.85 1.96 12.48
N PHE A 46 15.49 3.23 12.68
CA PHE A 46 16.37 4.34 12.31
C PHE A 46 17.60 4.41 13.22
N TYR A 47 17.49 3.98 14.48
CA TYR A 47 18.62 3.96 15.41
C TYR A 47 19.62 2.87 15.03
N LEU A 48 19.13 1.67 14.67
CA LEU A 48 19.97 0.60 14.14
C LEU A 48 20.64 1.05 12.83
N PHE A 49 19.88 1.67 11.93
CA PHE A 49 20.41 2.22 10.68
C PHE A 49 21.55 3.23 10.94
N TYR A 50 21.35 4.23 11.82
CA TYR A 50 22.40 5.19 12.17
C TYR A 50 23.61 4.55 12.85
N SER A 51 23.38 3.54 13.70
CA SER A 51 24.44 2.78 14.36
C SER A 51 25.30 2.02 13.34
N LEU A 52 24.67 1.38 12.35
CA LEU A 52 25.37 0.68 11.26
C LEU A 52 26.12 1.65 10.34
N LEU A 53 25.55 2.83 10.04
CA LEU A 53 26.26 3.87 9.30
C LEU A 53 27.51 4.35 10.02
N GLY A 54 27.56 4.27 11.36
CA GLY A 54 28.74 4.59 12.16
C GLY A 54 29.95 3.68 11.90
N LEU A 55 29.72 2.51 11.29
CA LEU A 55 30.76 1.56 10.88
C LEU A 55 31.40 1.94 9.53
N ILE A 56 30.73 2.78 8.75
CA ILE A 56 31.18 3.20 7.41
C ILE A 56 32.16 4.37 7.56
N LYS A 57 33.38 4.19 7.06
CA LYS A 57 34.44 5.21 7.12
C LYS A 57 34.25 6.35 6.11
N TYR A 58 33.55 6.10 5.01
CA TYR A 58 33.43 7.07 3.91
C TYR A 58 32.25 8.05 4.12
N PRO A 59 32.51 9.33 4.43
CA PRO A 59 31.47 10.28 4.83
C PRO A 59 30.51 10.64 3.70
N GLY A 60 30.96 10.58 2.44
CA GLY A 60 30.11 10.80 1.27
C GLY A 60 28.99 9.77 1.16
N LEU A 61 29.31 8.49 1.32
CA LEU A 61 28.33 7.39 1.31
C LEU A 61 27.39 7.47 2.51
N VAL A 62 27.90 7.79 3.71
CA VAL A 62 27.04 7.99 4.88
C VAL A 62 26.03 9.12 4.64
N LYS A 63 26.47 10.24 4.06
CA LYS A 63 25.58 11.36 3.72
C LYS A 63 24.55 10.96 2.66
N PHE A 64 24.97 10.25 1.62
CA PHE A 64 24.09 9.72 0.58
C PHE A 64 23.04 8.79 1.18
N LEU A 65 23.43 7.76 1.94
CA LEU A 65 22.51 6.80 2.55
C LEU A 65 21.52 7.47 3.51
N LYS A 66 21.96 8.43 4.33
CA LYS A 66 21.05 9.23 5.17
C LYS A 66 20.01 9.99 4.36
N ASN A 67 20.41 10.61 3.25
CA ASN A 67 19.51 11.38 2.41
C ASN A 67 18.54 10.47 1.64
N THR A 68 19.02 9.34 1.13
CA THR A 68 18.18 8.35 0.44
C THR A 68 17.13 7.78 1.39
N MET A 69 17.53 7.38 2.61
CA MET A 69 16.60 6.88 3.62
C MET A 69 15.58 7.96 4.03
N LEU A 70 16.01 9.21 4.17
CA LEU A 70 15.14 10.34 4.46
C LEU A 70 14.09 10.53 3.37
N ILE A 71 14.49 10.60 2.11
CA ILE A 71 13.57 10.79 0.98
C ILE A 71 12.58 9.62 0.90
N LEU A 72 13.06 8.38 1.04
CA LEU A 72 12.22 7.19 0.99
C LEU A 72 11.19 7.18 2.12
N SER A 73 11.64 7.38 3.37
CA SER A 73 10.78 7.40 4.56
C SER A 73 9.73 8.51 4.48
N LEU A 74 10.12 9.72 4.08
CA LEU A 74 9.20 10.84 3.93
C LEU A 74 8.19 10.61 2.82
N SER A 75 8.63 10.10 1.66
CA SER A 75 7.73 9.82 0.54
C SER A 75 6.69 8.77 0.89
N LEU A 76 7.10 7.66 1.51
CA LEU A 76 6.18 6.59 1.89
C LEU A 76 5.21 7.03 3.00
N ALA A 77 5.70 7.71 4.04
CA ALA A 77 4.84 8.26 5.09
C ALA A 77 3.85 9.29 4.54
N PHE A 78 4.26 10.11 3.56
CA PHE A 78 3.37 11.04 2.88
C PHE A 78 2.31 10.31 2.05
N ILE A 79 2.69 9.29 1.29
CA ILE A 79 1.73 8.51 0.50
C ILE A 79 0.73 7.83 1.44
N ASP A 80 1.19 7.15 2.50
CA ASP A 80 0.34 6.47 3.49
C ASP A 80 -0.64 7.46 4.14
N PHE A 81 -0.17 8.66 4.54
CA PHE A 81 -1.02 9.74 5.03
C PHE A 81 -2.04 10.20 3.97
N PHE A 82 -1.60 10.44 2.74
CA PHE A 82 -2.45 10.96 1.66
C PHE A 82 -3.58 9.97 1.32
N VAL A 83 -3.25 8.68 1.18
CA VAL A 83 -4.26 7.65 0.89
C VAL A 83 -5.18 7.41 2.08
N SER A 84 -4.65 7.45 3.31
CA SER A 84 -5.46 7.31 4.52
C SER A 84 -6.44 8.48 4.68
N TYR A 85 -5.98 9.70 4.46
CA TYR A 85 -6.77 10.91 4.69
C TYR A 85 -7.83 11.14 3.60
N TYR A 86 -7.48 10.98 2.33
CA TYR A 86 -8.40 11.29 1.22
C TYR A 86 -9.21 10.10 0.71
N PHE A 87 -8.66 8.89 0.80
CA PHE A 87 -9.30 7.69 0.22
C PHE A 87 -9.83 6.75 1.29
N TYR A 88 -9.56 7.02 2.58
CA TYR A 88 -9.87 6.10 3.67
C TYR A 88 -9.31 4.69 3.40
N MET A 89 -8.07 4.63 2.92
CA MET A 89 -7.38 3.39 2.56
C MET A 89 -5.98 3.35 3.14
N ASP A 90 -5.50 2.15 3.48
CA ASP A 90 -4.10 1.93 3.85
C ASP A 90 -3.22 1.66 2.61
N PHE A 91 -1.91 1.84 2.78
CA PHE A 91 -0.94 1.42 1.77
C PHE A 91 -0.87 -0.11 1.67
N THR A 92 -1.49 -0.68 0.63
CA THR A 92 -1.65 -2.14 0.43
C THR A 92 -1.01 -2.64 -0.87
N PRO A 93 -0.75 -3.96 -1.01
CA PRO A 93 -0.28 -4.54 -2.27
C PRO A 93 -1.22 -4.25 -3.45
N SER A 94 -2.54 -4.18 -3.21
CA SER A 94 -3.53 -3.82 -4.23
C SER A 94 -3.36 -2.39 -4.71
N LEU A 95 -3.15 -1.43 -3.80
CA LEU A 95 -2.84 -0.04 -4.17
C LEU A 95 -1.56 0.04 -5.02
N VAL A 96 -0.51 -0.69 -4.63
CA VAL A 96 0.72 -0.78 -5.43
C VAL A 96 0.43 -1.36 -6.82
N GLY A 97 -0.39 -2.42 -6.88
CA GLY A 97 -0.81 -3.03 -8.14
C GLY A 97 -1.50 -2.02 -9.05
N THR A 98 -2.48 -1.28 -8.54
CA THR A 98 -3.18 -0.22 -9.28
C THR A 98 -2.19 0.83 -9.81
N ILE A 99 -1.23 1.27 -9.00
CA ILE A 99 -0.20 2.23 -9.43
C ILE A 99 0.69 1.63 -10.53
N LEU A 100 1.02 0.35 -10.49
CA LEU A 100 1.86 -0.30 -11.49
C LEU A 100 1.12 -0.62 -12.79
N THR A 101 -0.19 -0.86 -12.74
CA THR A 101 -1.01 -1.21 -13.92
C THR A 101 -1.68 -0.02 -14.58
N THR A 102 -1.66 1.16 -13.95
CA THR A 102 -2.28 2.37 -14.51
C THR A 102 -1.57 2.83 -15.79
N ASN A 103 -2.30 3.52 -16.65
CA ASN A 103 -1.75 4.13 -17.86
C ASN A 103 -1.61 5.66 -17.72
N ALA A 104 -0.94 6.30 -18.69
CA ALA A 104 -0.69 7.74 -18.67
C ALA A 104 -1.98 8.58 -18.64
N ARG A 105 -3.07 8.09 -19.26
CA ARG A 105 -4.35 8.80 -19.30
C ARG A 105 -5.04 8.78 -17.93
N GLU A 106 -5.15 7.60 -17.33
CA GLU A 106 -5.66 7.43 -15.96
C GLU A 106 -4.81 8.21 -14.95
N SER A 107 -3.48 8.19 -15.09
CA SER A 107 -2.58 8.96 -14.22
C SER A 107 -2.83 10.45 -14.34
N TYR A 108 -3.03 10.96 -15.55
CA TYR A 108 -3.36 12.37 -15.78
C TYR A 108 -4.72 12.75 -15.17
N GLU A 109 -5.74 11.90 -15.36
CA GLU A 109 -7.06 12.10 -14.78
C GLU A 109 -7.01 12.07 -13.24
N PHE A 110 -6.23 11.17 -12.64
CA PHE A 110 -5.99 11.14 -11.20
C PHE A 110 -5.25 12.40 -10.72
N LEU A 111 -4.20 12.83 -11.42
CA LEU A 111 -3.46 14.04 -11.03
C LEU A 111 -4.34 15.28 -11.07
N THR A 112 -5.14 15.43 -12.11
CA THR A 112 -5.99 16.62 -12.29
C THR A 112 -7.22 16.62 -11.39
N SER A 113 -7.81 15.46 -11.12
CA SER A 113 -9.00 15.35 -10.28
C SER A 113 -8.70 15.23 -8.78
N MET A 114 -7.55 14.64 -8.41
CA MET A 114 -7.21 14.36 -7.01
C MET A 114 -5.95 15.07 -6.52
N VAL A 115 -4.84 15.09 -7.27
CA VAL A 115 -3.57 15.58 -6.72
C VAL A 115 -3.45 17.10 -6.79
N PHE A 116 -3.72 17.72 -7.94
CA PHE A 116 -3.57 19.15 -8.14
C PHE A 116 -4.52 20.02 -7.31
N PRO A 117 -5.81 19.65 -7.12
CA PRO A 117 -6.68 20.38 -6.20
C PRO A 117 -6.15 20.42 -4.77
N HIS A 118 -5.36 19.41 -4.38
CA HIS A 118 -4.75 19.29 -3.05
C HIS A 118 -3.25 19.64 -3.05
N ALA A 119 -2.74 20.33 -4.08
CA ALA A 119 -1.32 20.69 -4.20
C ALA A 119 -0.82 21.55 -3.03
N GLY A 120 -1.70 22.35 -2.41
CA GLY A 120 -1.37 23.12 -1.21
C GLY A 120 -0.91 22.25 -0.04
N LEU A 121 -1.49 21.04 0.11
CA LEU A 121 -1.08 20.08 1.14
C LEU A 121 0.31 19.51 0.83
N ILE A 122 0.59 19.17 -0.42
CA ILE A 122 1.91 18.70 -0.86
C ILE A 122 2.96 19.77 -0.61
N LEU A 123 2.68 21.01 -1.02
CA LEU A 123 3.57 22.14 -0.80
C LEU A 123 3.79 22.40 0.70
N GLY A 124 2.73 22.39 1.50
CA GLY A 124 2.80 22.55 2.95
C GLY A 124 3.67 21.48 3.60
N TYR A 125 3.52 20.22 3.20
CA TYR A 125 4.35 19.12 3.66
C TYR A 125 5.83 19.31 3.32
N VAL A 126 6.14 19.64 2.07
CA VAL A 126 7.52 19.90 1.62
C VAL A 126 8.13 21.08 2.38
N VAL A 127 7.39 22.19 2.50
CA VAL A 127 7.81 23.37 3.25
C VAL A 127 8.06 23.03 4.71
N PHE A 128 7.18 22.24 5.35
CA PHE A 128 7.37 21.78 6.72
C PHE A 128 8.66 20.96 6.87
N CYS A 129 8.90 19.97 6.00
CA CYS A 129 10.11 19.15 6.06
C CYS A 129 11.39 19.99 5.86
N VAL A 130 11.40 20.91 4.89
CA VAL A 130 12.54 21.81 4.64
C VAL A 130 12.75 22.75 5.82
N ALA A 131 11.67 23.38 6.32
CA ALA A 131 11.72 24.27 7.47
C ALA A 131 12.20 23.54 8.73
N PHE A 132 11.75 22.31 8.98
CA PHE A 132 12.22 21.48 10.09
C PHE A 132 13.73 21.22 9.98
N LEU A 133 14.21 20.79 8.81
CA LEU A 133 15.65 20.54 8.60
C LEU A 133 16.50 21.80 8.72
N TYR A 134 15.94 22.97 8.39
CA TYR A 134 16.62 24.26 8.50
C TYR A 134 16.61 24.83 9.93
N ALA A 135 15.47 24.80 10.61
CA ALA A 135 15.26 25.42 11.92
C ALA A 135 15.71 24.50 13.07
N VAL A 136 15.46 23.20 12.97
CA VAL A 136 15.84 22.22 14.00
C VAL A 136 17.30 21.83 13.80
N ARG A 137 18.20 22.48 14.53
CA ARG A 137 19.65 22.20 14.54
C ARG A 137 20.09 21.25 15.66
N PHE A 138 19.13 20.63 16.33
CA PHE A 138 19.38 19.68 17.41
C PHE A 138 20.19 18.48 16.92
N LYS A 139 21.23 18.12 17.68
CA LYS A 139 22.09 16.96 17.43
C LYS A 139 22.33 16.25 18.75
N LEU A 140 21.98 14.98 18.82
CA LEU A 140 22.27 14.14 19.98
C LEU A 140 23.53 13.31 19.68
N THR A 141 24.61 13.59 20.40
CA THR A 141 25.87 12.84 20.27
C THR A 141 26.01 11.84 21.41
N LEU A 142 26.07 10.56 21.08
CA LEU A 142 26.21 9.48 22.05
C LEU A 142 27.65 8.93 22.04
N SER A 143 28.19 8.69 23.25
CA SER A 143 29.43 7.94 23.41
C SER A 143 29.22 6.48 22.98
N TYR A 144 30.29 5.75 22.68
CA TYR A 144 30.18 4.33 22.32
C TYR A 144 29.49 3.51 23.40
N LYS A 145 29.78 3.77 24.69
CA LYS A 145 29.13 3.09 25.83
C LYS A 145 27.64 3.40 25.88
N ALA A 146 27.27 4.69 25.74
CA ALA A 146 25.87 5.11 25.73
C ALA A 146 25.10 4.52 24.53
N ASN A 147 25.74 4.46 23.36
CA ASN A 147 25.18 3.82 22.17
C ASN A 147 24.91 2.33 22.41
N ALA A 148 25.90 1.59 22.91
CA ALA A 148 25.78 0.17 23.19
C ALA A 148 24.68 -0.11 24.23
N TYR A 149 24.60 0.70 25.29
CA TYR A 149 23.54 0.60 26.29
C TYR A 149 22.15 0.85 25.68
N THR A 150 21.99 1.94 24.93
CA THR A 150 20.72 2.30 24.29
C THR A 150 20.27 1.20 23.32
N LEU A 151 21.17 0.70 22.48
CA LEU A 151 20.89 -0.39 21.55
C LEU A 151 20.51 -1.68 22.30
N GLY A 152 21.22 -2.01 23.38
CA GLY A 152 20.92 -3.15 24.24
C GLY A 152 19.51 -3.07 24.83
N VAL A 153 19.08 -1.89 25.32
CA VAL A 153 17.72 -1.66 25.83
C VAL A 153 16.67 -1.82 24.72
N LEU A 154 16.89 -1.21 23.55
CA LEU A 154 15.96 -1.31 22.42
C LEU A 154 15.80 -2.77 21.94
N ILE A 155 16.91 -3.52 21.84
CA ILE A 155 16.89 -4.94 21.47
C ILE A 155 16.20 -5.77 22.55
N ALA A 156 16.46 -5.51 23.83
CA ALA A 156 15.79 -6.23 24.92
C ALA A 156 14.27 -6.01 24.90
N MET A 157 13.82 -4.77 24.70
CA MET A 157 12.40 -4.45 24.55
C MET A 157 11.78 -5.14 23.33
N PHE A 158 12.48 -5.12 22.18
CA PHE A 158 12.04 -5.84 20.98
C PHE A 158 11.93 -7.33 21.24
N SER A 159 12.94 -7.96 21.85
CA SER A 159 12.97 -9.39 22.16
C SER A 159 11.83 -9.79 23.09
N LEU A 160 11.53 -8.99 24.12
CA LEU A 160 10.41 -9.24 25.03
C LEU A 160 9.06 -9.13 24.32
N HIS A 161 8.90 -8.12 23.46
CA HIS A 161 7.69 -7.98 22.65
C HIS A 161 7.55 -9.13 21.63
N PHE A 162 8.63 -9.54 20.99
CA PHE A 162 8.65 -10.67 20.05
C PHE A 162 8.35 -11.99 20.75
N ALA A 163 8.93 -12.27 21.92
CA ALA A 163 8.61 -13.45 22.72
C ALA A 163 7.13 -13.51 23.09
N ARG A 164 6.52 -12.36 23.43
CA ARG A 164 5.08 -12.26 23.63
C ARG A 164 4.31 -12.63 22.36
N ILE A 165 4.68 -12.11 21.19
CA ILE A 165 4.03 -12.46 19.91
C ILE A 165 4.15 -13.97 19.64
N VAL A 166 5.34 -14.56 19.82
CA VAL A 166 5.57 -16.01 19.67
C VAL A 166 4.63 -16.81 20.55
N HIS A 167 4.47 -16.41 21.82
CA HIS A 167 3.56 -17.07 22.74
C HIS A 167 2.11 -16.99 22.29
N PHE A 168 1.62 -15.80 21.89
CA PHE A 168 0.23 -15.60 21.48
C PHE A 168 -0.09 -16.12 20.07
N ARG A 169 0.89 -16.29 19.18
CA ARG A 169 0.69 -16.76 17.79
C ARG A 169 1.06 -18.23 17.56
N GLY A 170 1.16 -19.02 18.64
CA GLY A 170 1.37 -20.46 18.54
C GLY A 170 2.77 -20.87 18.05
N GLY A 171 3.79 -20.04 18.29
CA GLY A 171 5.18 -20.35 17.99
C GLY A 171 5.86 -19.36 17.04
N ILE A 172 7.13 -19.64 16.74
CA ILE A 172 8.00 -18.74 15.94
C ILE A 172 7.44 -18.54 14.53
N HIS A 173 6.92 -19.60 13.90
CA HIS A 173 6.37 -19.51 12.56
C HIS A 173 5.20 -18.52 12.49
N GLY A 174 4.26 -18.59 13.44
CA GLY A 174 3.15 -17.64 13.53
C GLY A 174 3.58 -16.22 13.91
N ALA A 175 4.71 -16.05 14.61
CA ALA A 175 5.27 -14.73 14.89
C ALA A 175 5.96 -14.10 13.67
N LEU A 176 6.63 -14.90 12.84
CA LEU A 176 7.33 -14.42 11.65
C LEU A 176 6.37 -13.95 10.55
N THR A 177 5.11 -14.41 10.56
CA THR A 177 4.06 -13.88 9.67
C THR A 177 3.50 -12.54 10.13
N HIS A 178 3.85 -12.07 11.34
CA HIS A 178 3.43 -10.77 11.85
C HIS A 178 4.40 -9.67 11.40
N ILE A 179 3.99 -8.90 10.40
CA ILE A 179 4.72 -7.71 9.97
C ILE A 179 4.67 -6.66 11.10
N PRO A 180 5.82 -6.21 11.65
CA PRO A 180 5.82 -5.15 12.64
C PRO A 180 5.26 -3.85 12.03
N PRO A 181 4.59 -2.99 12.80
CA PRO A 181 4.02 -1.74 12.30
C PRO A 181 5.12 -0.68 12.13
N VAL A 182 6.18 -1.01 11.38
CA VAL A 182 7.17 -0.04 10.89
C VAL A 182 6.64 0.38 9.53
N PRO A 183 6.14 1.61 9.33
CA PRO A 183 5.59 2.04 8.05
C PRO A 183 6.52 1.68 6.90
N LEU A 184 7.79 2.14 6.95
CA LEU A 184 8.77 1.87 5.89
C LEU A 184 8.87 0.38 5.50
N ILE A 185 8.85 -0.54 6.47
CA ILE A 185 8.90 -1.98 6.20
C ILE A 185 7.56 -2.47 5.66
N LYS A 186 6.43 -2.04 6.25
CA LYS A 186 5.08 -2.36 5.80
C LYS A 186 4.89 -2.00 4.32
N GLU A 187 5.24 -0.77 3.93
CA GLU A 187 5.08 -0.31 2.55
C GLU A 187 6.05 -1.03 1.58
N ILE A 188 7.32 -1.22 1.96
CA ILE A 188 8.27 -2.00 1.13
C ILE A 188 7.81 -3.45 0.98
N SER A 189 7.30 -4.07 2.04
CA SER A 189 6.74 -5.42 1.99
C SER A 189 5.51 -5.49 1.10
N ALA A 190 4.65 -4.47 1.12
CA ALA A 190 3.50 -4.40 0.22
C ALA A 190 3.92 -4.30 -1.25
N ILE A 191 4.95 -3.48 -1.53
CA ILE A 191 5.54 -3.37 -2.88
C ILE A 191 6.14 -4.71 -3.31
N TYR A 192 6.92 -5.35 -2.42
CA TYR A 192 7.55 -6.63 -2.71
C TYR A 192 6.51 -7.73 -2.98
N ALA A 193 5.49 -7.84 -2.14
CA ALA A 193 4.41 -8.81 -2.31
C ALA A 193 3.70 -8.63 -3.67
N CYS A 194 3.35 -7.38 -4.01
CA CYS A 194 2.74 -7.06 -5.31
C CYS A 194 3.63 -7.48 -6.50
N LEU A 195 4.92 -7.15 -6.47
CA LEU A 195 5.86 -7.51 -7.54
C LEU A 195 6.06 -9.03 -7.64
N HIS A 196 6.10 -9.73 -6.50
CA HIS A 196 6.20 -11.18 -6.46
C HIS A 196 4.95 -11.87 -7.05
N ASP A 197 3.76 -11.37 -6.69
CA ASP A 197 2.49 -11.87 -7.21
C ASP A 197 2.38 -11.61 -8.72
N TYR A 198 2.79 -10.43 -9.18
CA TYR A 198 2.80 -10.09 -10.61
C TYR A 198 3.76 -11.00 -11.40
N ALA A 199 4.95 -11.26 -10.88
CA ALA A 199 5.90 -12.17 -11.51
C ALA A 199 5.37 -13.62 -11.56
N SER A 200 4.69 -14.05 -10.49
CA SER A 200 4.05 -15.36 -10.40
C SER A 200 2.90 -15.49 -11.39
N TYR A 201 2.05 -14.45 -11.50
CA TYR A 201 0.98 -14.38 -12.48
C TYR A 201 1.53 -14.39 -13.92
N ALA A 202 2.53 -13.58 -14.23
CA ALA A 202 3.17 -13.56 -15.54
C ALA A 202 3.76 -14.93 -15.91
N SER A 203 4.41 -15.60 -14.96
CA SER A 203 4.95 -16.96 -15.13
C SER A 203 3.84 -17.99 -15.36
N ALA A 204 2.73 -17.89 -14.64
CA ALA A 204 1.54 -18.70 -14.86
C ALA A 204 0.97 -18.45 -16.26
N VAL A 205 0.78 -17.20 -16.68
CA VAL A 205 0.32 -16.84 -18.02
C VAL A 205 1.25 -17.39 -19.09
N ILE A 206 2.58 -17.34 -18.92
CA ILE A 206 3.53 -17.94 -19.88
C ILE A 206 3.38 -19.46 -19.92
N LYS A 207 3.24 -20.12 -18.76
CA LYS A 207 2.94 -21.56 -18.67
C LYS A 207 1.62 -21.90 -19.37
N TYR A 208 0.60 -21.06 -19.23
CA TYR A 208 -0.68 -21.17 -19.91
C TYR A 208 -0.63 -20.71 -21.38
N LYS A 209 0.34 -19.90 -21.83
CA LYS A 209 0.57 -19.59 -23.26
C LYS A 209 1.17 -20.76 -24.04
N GLY A 210 1.55 -21.85 -23.36
CA GLY A 210 1.69 -23.17 -23.97
C GLY A 210 0.37 -23.73 -24.54
N PHE A 211 -0.77 -23.13 -24.16
CA PHE A 211 -2.05 -23.29 -24.84
C PHE A 211 -1.92 -22.60 -26.20
N LYS A 212 -1.75 -23.41 -27.25
CA LYS A 212 -1.80 -22.91 -28.62
C LYS A 212 -3.12 -22.16 -28.78
N PRO A 213 -3.11 -20.89 -29.24
CA PRO A 213 -4.34 -20.24 -29.67
C PRO A 213 -5.06 -21.22 -30.59
N TYR A 214 -6.35 -21.44 -30.36
CA TYR A 214 -7.16 -22.22 -31.29
C TYR A 214 -6.91 -21.68 -32.71
N THR A 215 -6.72 -22.57 -33.68
CA THR A 215 -6.53 -22.16 -35.07
C THR A 215 -7.69 -21.25 -35.47
N LYS A 216 -7.46 -20.28 -36.36
CA LYS A 216 -8.51 -19.35 -36.81
C LYS A 216 -9.78 -20.08 -37.31
N ASP A 217 -9.62 -21.33 -37.72
CA ASP A 217 -10.65 -22.19 -38.27
C ASP A 217 -11.35 -23.08 -37.21
N TYR A 218 -11.05 -22.90 -35.92
CA TYR A 218 -11.67 -23.66 -34.84
C TYR A 218 -13.14 -23.31 -34.63
N LEU A 219 -13.55 -22.10 -35.02
CA LEU A 219 -14.93 -21.65 -34.99
C LEU A 219 -15.48 -21.66 -36.42
N SER A 220 -16.36 -22.62 -36.73
CA SER A 220 -17.18 -22.59 -37.92
C SER A 220 -18.59 -22.12 -37.55
N THR A 221 -19.11 -21.15 -38.28
CA THR A 221 -20.52 -20.75 -38.19
C THR A 221 -21.37 -21.72 -39.01
N ASP A 222 -22.42 -22.28 -38.42
CA ASP A 222 -23.41 -23.03 -39.17
C ASP A 222 -24.08 -22.16 -40.25
N LYS A 223 -24.58 -22.79 -41.32
CA LYS A 223 -25.23 -22.10 -42.44
C LYS A 223 -26.46 -21.29 -42.01
N ASP A 224 -27.07 -21.66 -40.89
CA ASP A 224 -28.25 -20.99 -40.31
C ASP A 224 -27.89 -20.04 -39.15
N SER A 225 -26.62 -19.62 -39.05
CA SER A 225 -26.17 -18.74 -37.97
C SER A 225 -26.70 -17.31 -38.07
N VAL A 226 -26.87 -16.67 -36.90
CA VAL A 226 -27.31 -15.27 -36.81
C VAL A 226 -26.22 -14.33 -37.37
N PRO A 227 -26.61 -13.28 -38.13
CA PRO A 227 -25.66 -12.44 -38.85
C PRO A 227 -24.79 -11.56 -37.95
N ASN A 228 -25.21 -11.27 -36.71
CA ASN A 228 -24.47 -10.41 -35.79
C ASN A 228 -24.58 -10.95 -34.36
N VAL A 229 -23.45 -11.06 -33.68
CA VAL A 229 -23.36 -11.42 -32.26
C VAL A 229 -22.66 -10.27 -31.53
N VAL A 230 -23.32 -9.73 -30.51
CA VAL A 230 -22.74 -8.72 -29.61
C VAL A 230 -22.47 -9.38 -28.27
N LEU A 231 -21.20 -9.49 -27.89
CA LEU A 231 -20.79 -9.94 -26.57
C LEU A 231 -20.62 -8.74 -25.65
N ILE A 232 -21.43 -8.68 -24.60
CA ILE A 232 -21.32 -7.66 -23.55
C ILE A 232 -20.66 -8.32 -22.33
N ILE A 233 -19.47 -7.86 -21.97
CA ILE A 233 -18.77 -8.28 -20.74
C ILE A 233 -18.98 -7.18 -19.70
N GLY A 234 -19.81 -7.47 -18.70
CA GLY A 234 -20.04 -6.55 -17.58
C GLY A 234 -18.88 -6.53 -16.59
N GLU A 235 -18.74 -5.44 -15.85
CA GLU A 235 -17.80 -5.30 -14.74
C GLU A 235 -18.57 -5.14 -13.43
N SER A 236 -18.23 -5.95 -12.42
CA SER A 236 -18.67 -5.81 -11.02
C SER A 236 -20.19 -5.75 -10.76
N ALA A 237 -21.03 -6.02 -11.76
CA ALA A 237 -22.48 -6.11 -11.60
C ALA A 237 -22.86 -7.43 -10.93
N SER A 238 -23.51 -7.35 -9.77
CA SER A 238 -23.98 -8.53 -9.03
C SER A 238 -25.48 -8.68 -9.14
N LYS A 239 -25.93 -9.91 -9.43
CA LYS A 239 -27.34 -10.30 -9.54
C LYS A 239 -28.19 -9.82 -8.35
N ASN A 240 -27.61 -9.81 -7.15
CA ASN A 240 -28.33 -9.48 -5.91
C ASN A 240 -28.71 -8.00 -5.80
N PHE A 241 -28.08 -7.13 -6.59
CA PHE A 241 -28.31 -5.68 -6.60
C PHE A 241 -28.83 -5.24 -7.97
N MET A 242 -29.78 -5.99 -8.52
CA MET A 242 -30.36 -5.70 -9.83
C MET A 242 -31.88 -5.92 -9.76
N GLY A 243 -32.64 -4.88 -10.04
CA GLY A 243 -34.11 -4.89 -9.97
C GLY A 243 -34.76 -5.99 -10.82
N VAL A 244 -34.19 -6.31 -11.99
CA VAL A 244 -34.66 -7.37 -12.90
C VAL A 244 -34.60 -8.78 -12.26
N TYR A 245 -33.83 -8.94 -11.19
CA TYR A 245 -33.75 -10.17 -10.40
C TYR A 245 -34.47 -10.08 -9.04
N GLY A 246 -35.26 -9.04 -8.81
CA GLY A 246 -36.07 -8.88 -7.60
C GLY A 246 -35.44 -8.01 -6.51
N TYR A 247 -34.37 -7.26 -6.81
CA TYR A 247 -33.88 -6.23 -5.91
C TYR A 247 -34.91 -5.09 -5.78
N SER A 248 -35.03 -4.51 -4.59
CA SER A 248 -36.11 -3.56 -4.27
C SER A 248 -35.96 -2.19 -4.95
N VAL A 249 -34.76 -1.86 -5.44
CA VAL A 249 -34.48 -0.59 -6.12
C VAL A 249 -34.58 -0.82 -7.65
N PRO A 250 -35.28 0.07 -8.40
CA PRO A 250 -35.42 -0.06 -9.85
C PRO A 250 -34.17 0.45 -10.59
N ASP A 251 -33.02 -0.17 -10.35
CA ASP A 251 -31.71 0.18 -10.95
C ASP A 251 -31.46 -0.47 -12.32
N THR A 252 -32.31 -1.40 -12.75
CA THR A 252 -32.26 -2.01 -14.09
C THR A 252 -33.58 -1.84 -14.89
N PRO A 253 -34.14 -0.62 -15.02
CA PRO A 253 -35.49 -0.42 -15.54
C PRO A 253 -35.67 -0.92 -16.99
N PHE A 254 -34.66 -0.69 -17.85
CA PHE A 254 -34.71 -1.16 -19.24
C PHE A 254 -34.69 -2.69 -19.34
N LEU A 255 -33.84 -3.36 -18.57
CA LEU A 255 -33.77 -4.83 -18.57
C LEU A 255 -35.04 -5.45 -18.00
N SER A 256 -35.63 -4.85 -16.96
CA SER A 256 -36.92 -5.29 -16.42
C SER A 256 -38.04 -5.18 -17.46
N SER A 257 -38.11 -4.06 -18.18
CA SER A 257 -39.11 -3.86 -19.24
C SER A 257 -38.95 -4.84 -20.41
N LEU A 258 -37.71 -5.16 -20.79
CA LEU A 258 -37.42 -6.14 -21.83
C LEU A 258 -37.84 -7.54 -21.41
N GLN A 259 -37.54 -7.94 -20.17
CA GLN A 259 -37.93 -9.24 -19.64
C GLN A 259 -39.45 -9.41 -19.60
N GLU A 260 -40.18 -8.36 -19.22
CA GLU A 260 -41.64 -8.40 -19.19
C GLU A 260 -42.23 -8.55 -20.59
N ARG A 261 -41.73 -7.77 -21.56
CA ARG A 261 -42.12 -7.86 -22.97
C ARG A 261 -41.87 -9.26 -23.55
N GLU A 262 -40.72 -9.86 -23.26
CA GLU A 262 -40.41 -11.22 -23.72
C GLU A 262 -41.34 -12.27 -23.10
N ARG A 263 -41.68 -12.13 -21.81
CA ARG A 263 -42.67 -13.02 -21.16
C ARG A 263 -44.05 -12.92 -21.80
N GLU A 264 -44.46 -11.73 -22.21
CA GLU A 264 -45.75 -11.56 -22.92
C GLU A 264 -45.73 -12.23 -24.29
N ILE A 265 -44.67 -12.02 -25.08
CA ILE A 265 -44.53 -12.65 -26.40
C ILE A 265 -44.54 -14.18 -26.27
N ALA A 266 -43.84 -14.74 -25.29
CA ALA A 266 -43.82 -16.18 -25.06
C ALA A 266 -45.23 -16.75 -24.78
N LYS A 267 -46.11 -16.01 -24.09
CA LYS A 267 -47.49 -16.45 -23.84
C LYS A 267 -48.30 -16.61 -25.12
N PHE A 268 -48.02 -15.81 -26.16
CA PHE A 268 -48.73 -15.90 -27.45
C PHE A 268 -48.23 -17.04 -28.34
N ILE A 269 -47.05 -17.60 -28.09
CA ILE A 269 -46.48 -18.69 -28.91
C ILE A 269 -47.01 -20.08 -28.47
N TYR A 270 -47.57 -20.19 -27.26
CA TYR A 270 -48.10 -21.44 -26.70
C TYR A 270 -49.64 -21.55 -26.71
N LEU A 271 -50.32 -20.69 -27.47
CA LEU A 271 -51.77 -20.77 -27.79
C LEU A 271 -51.95 -21.15 -29.26
#